data_AF-A0A7C5HL33-F1
#
_entry.id   AF-A0A7C5HL33-F1
#
_cell.length_a   1.000
_cell.length_b   1.000
_cell.length_c   1.000
_cell.angle_alpha   90.00
_cell.angle_beta   90.00
_cell.angle_gamma   90.00
#
_symmetry.space_group_name_H-M   'P 1'
#
loop_
_entity.id
_entity.type
_entity.pdbx_description
1 polymer ?
#
loop_
_entity_poly.entity_id
_entity_poly.type
_entity_poly.pdbx_seq_one_letter_code
_entity_poly.pdbx_strand_id
1 'polypeptide(L)'
;MSEIINEILKHLPKGKINDAVFEGANIVLYTKNKDFFLDDKGIVKEVVNMIKKRIELRPDPGICMEQEKAEKIIKNIITEEAGIEQIIFDPQRSIVIIEVQKPGLAIGKQGENLQKIKKQTLWVPQIRRTPAIRSQLIENIRAVLYQNNDYRRKFLHKTGQRIYNGWLRREKKEEWIRLSFLGGARQVGRSCYFLQTPESRVLLDCGIDVANEEEAYPYLEAPEFKIKELDAVIVSHAHLDHSGLVPYLFKFGYRGPV
;
A
#
# COMPACT_ATOMS: atom_id res chain seq x y z
N MET A 1 18.73 -0.25 8.98
CA MET A 1 18.13 -0.64 7.69
C MET A 1 17.87 -2.14 7.72
N SER A 2 16.76 -2.59 7.16
CA SER A 2 16.44 -4.02 7.05
C SER A 2 17.44 -4.74 6.15
N GLU A 3 17.67 -6.03 6.43
CA GLU A 3 18.61 -6.88 5.70
C GLU A 3 18.34 -6.90 4.19
N ILE A 4 17.07 -6.94 3.80
CA ILE A 4 16.66 -6.95 2.39
C ILE A 4 17.03 -5.66 1.64
N ILE A 5 16.95 -4.49 2.30
CA ILE A 5 17.34 -3.21 1.68
C ILE A 5 18.85 -3.22 1.42
N ASN A 6 19.64 -3.67 2.38
CA ASN A 6 21.09 -3.79 2.20
C ASN A 6 21.44 -4.73 1.05
N GLU A 7 20.71 -5.84 0.91
CA GLU A 7 20.91 -6.76 -0.21
C GLU A 7 20.57 -6.11 -1.55
N ILE A 8 19.42 -5.45 -1.67
CA ILE A 8 19.01 -4.70 -2.87
C ILE A 8 20.08 -3.67 -3.28
N LEU A 9 20.60 -2.91 -2.31
CA LEU A 9 21.59 -1.86 -2.59
C LEU A 9 22.93 -2.40 -3.12
N LYS A 10 23.29 -3.66 -2.86
CA LYS A 10 24.51 -4.28 -3.42
C LYS A 10 24.43 -4.46 -4.93
N HIS A 11 23.23 -4.64 -5.47
CA HIS A 11 23.00 -4.88 -6.90
C HIS A 11 22.68 -3.61 -7.69
N LEU A 12 22.64 -2.45 -7.01
CA LEU A 12 22.40 -1.16 -7.63
C LEU A 12 23.69 -0.35 -7.77
N PRO A 13 23.79 0.56 -8.76
CA PRO A 13 24.97 1.37 -8.92
C PRO A 13 25.20 2.28 -7.71
N LYS A 14 26.44 2.32 -7.21
CA LYS A 14 26.82 3.13 -6.03
C LYS A 14 26.50 4.61 -6.25
N GLY A 15 25.94 5.25 -5.22
CA GLY A 15 25.63 6.69 -5.23
C GLY A 15 24.40 7.09 -6.06
N LYS A 16 23.66 6.13 -6.65
CA LYS A 16 22.43 6.42 -7.39
C LYS A 16 21.17 6.40 -6.53
N ILE A 17 21.17 5.70 -5.40
CA ILE A 17 20.03 5.66 -4.46
C ILE A 17 20.37 6.51 -3.23
N ASN A 18 19.44 7.38 -2.85
CA ASN A 18 19.58 8.30 -1.72
C ASN A 18 18.85 7.79 -0.47
N ASP A 19 17.69 7.18 -0.65
CA ASP A 19 16.90 6.62 0.44
C ASP A 19 16.17 5.37 -0.03
N ALA A 20 15.85 4.48 0.91
CA ALA A 20 15.11 3.25 0.66
C ALA A 20 14.13 3.03 1.81
N VAL A 21 12.85 3.02 1.48
CA VAL A 21 11.76 2.89 2.44
C VAL A 21 10.82 1.77 2.05
N PHE A 22 10.12 1.25 3.05
CA PHE A 22 8.99 0.38 2.78
C PHE A 22 7.68 1.15 2.63
N GLU A 23 6.84 0.67 1.73
CA GLU A 23 5.43 1.05 1.61
C GLU A 23 4.56 -0.20 1.76
N GLY A 24 4.33 -0.62 3.01
CA GLY A 24 3.69 -1.90 3.30
C GLY A 24 4.55 -3.03 2.77
N ALA A 25 4.01 -3.85 1.87
CA ALA A 25 4.78 -4.94 1.26
C ALA A 25 5.71 -4.49 0.12
N ASN A 26 5.62 -3.24 -0.35
CA ASN A 26 6.46 -2.74 -1.44
C ASN A 26 7.75 -2.11 -0.90
N ILE A 27 8.80 -2.15 -1.71
CA ILE A 27 10.08 -1.48 -1.45
C ILE A 27 10.20 -0.31 -2.40
N VAL A 28 10.40 0.90 -1.88
CA VAL A 28 10.54 2.12 -2.68
C VAL A 28 11.94 2.66 -2.52
N LEU A 29 12.61 2.87 -3.64
CA LEU A 29 13.94 3.43 -3.73
C LEU A 29 13.84 4.86 -4.24
N TYR A 30 14.40 5.82 -3.50
CA TYR A 30 14.44 7.22 -3.88
C TYR A 30 15.78 7.59 -4.48
N THR A 31 15.76 8.34 -5.58
CA THR A 31 16.96 8.84 -6.26
C THR A 31 16.88 10.34 -6.54
N LYS A 32 17.96 11.06 -6.28
CA LYS A 32 18.19 12.44 -6.73
C LYS A 32 18.78 12.50 -8.15
N ASN A 33 19.18 11.36 -8.71
CA ASN A 33 19.77 11.29 -10.04
C ASN A 33 18.66 11.22 -11.10
N LYS A 34 18.45 12.33 -11.81
CA LYS A 34 17.40 12.46 -12.83
C LYS A 34 17.55 11.43 -13.95
N ASP A 35 18.77 11.23 -14.45
CA ASP A 35 19.02 10.30 -15.55
C ASP A 35 18.66 8.87 -15.16
N PHE A 36 19.07 8.45 -13.96
CA PHE A 36 18.77 7.11 -13.43
C PHE A 36 17.27 6.91 -13.15
N PHE A 37 16.56 7.94 -12.72
CA PHE A 37 15.11 7.87 -12.54
C PHE A 37 14.38 7.71 -13.88
N LEU A 38 14.84 8.43 -14.92
CA LEU A 38 14.20 8.41 -16.23
C LEU A 38 14.51 7.12 -17.00
N ASP A 39 15.76 6.67 -16.93
CA ASP A 39 16.23 5.44 -17.55
C ASP A 39 17.22 4.72 -16.61
N ASP A 40 16.74 3.67 -15.94
CA ASP A 40 17.54 2.80 -15.09
C ASP A 40 18.21 1.66 -15.89
N LYS A 41 18.06 1.66 -17.22
CA LYS A 41 18.53 0.60 -18.13
C LYS A 41 18.02 -0.80 -17.78
N GLY A 42 16.88 -0.88 -17.09
CA GLY A 42 16.27 -2.15 -16.68
C GLY A 42 16.91 -2.79 -15.44
N ILE A 43 17.89 -2.15 -14.79
CA ILE A 43 18.56 -2.67 -13.59
C ILE A 43 17.54 -2.97 -12.48
N VAL A 44 16.55 -2.10 -12.26
CA VAL A 44 15.52 -2.32 -11.23
C VAL A 44 14.71 -3.58 -11.54
N LYS A 45 14.42 -3.84 -12.82
CA LYS A 45 13.71 -5.05 -13.25
C LYS A 45 14.54 -6.31 -12.98
N GLU A 46 15.85 -6.26 -13.19
CA GLU A 46 16.76 -7.36 -12.86
C GLU A 46 16.78 -7.64 -11.35
N VAL A 47 16.88 -6.60 -10.53
CA VAL A 47 16.85 -6.74 -9.06
C VAL A 47 15.51 -7.30 -8.57
N VAL A 48 14.39 -6.84 -9.12
CA VAL A 48 13.05 -7.41 -8.82
C VAL A 48 13.00 -8.90 -9.16
N ASN A 49 13.54 -9.30 -10.31
CA ASN A 49 13.55 -10.69 -10.75
C ASN A 49 14.44 -11.59 -9.88
N MET A 50 15.49 -11.04 -9.30
CA MET A 50 16.42 -11.77 -8.42
C MET A 50 15.90 -11.84 -6.97
N ILE A 51 15.45 -10.72 -6.41
CA ILE A 51 14.96 -10.63 -5.01
C ILE A 51 13.53 -11.19 -4.87
N LYS A 52 12.78 -11.28 -5.98
CA LYS A 52 11.37 -11.73 -6.02
C LYS A 52 10.43 -10.88 -5.14
N LYS A 53 10.75 -9.60 -4.97
CA LYS A 53 9.93 -8.62 -4.25
C LYS A 53 9.65 -7.42 -5.13
N ARG A 54 8.53 -6.75 -4.87
CA ARG A 54 8.12 -5.56 -5.63
C ARG A 54 8.97 -4.36 -5.20
N ILE A 55 9.78 -3.87 -6.14
CA ILE A 55 10.65 -2.72 -5.97
C ILE A 55 10.20 -1.63 -6.95
N GLU A 56 10.07 -0.40 -6.47
CA GLU A 56 9.70 0.76 -7.26
C GLU A 56 10.77 1.84 -7.12
N LEU A 57 11.18 2.43 -8.25
CA LEU A 57 12.11 3.57 -8.26
C LEU A 57 11.32 4.88 -8.36
N ARG A 58 11.58 5.79 -7.45
CA ARG A 58 10.93 7.11 -7.39
C ARG A 58 11.96 8.24 -7.29
N PRO A 59 11.62 9.45 -7.75
CA PRO A 59 12.47 10.60 -7.58
C PRO A 59 12.36 11.08 -6.14
N ASP A 60 13.49 11.52 -5.57
CA ASP A 60 13.50 12.19 -4.27
C ASP A 60 12.54 13.40 -4.29
N PRO A 61 11.69 13.59 -3.26
CA PRO A 61 10.75 14.72 -3.24
C PRO A 61 11.40 16.09 -3.48
N GLY A 62 12.67 16.27 -3.09
CA GLY A 62 13.40 17.52 -3.28
C GLY A 62 13.82 17.83 -4.72
N ILE A 63 13.69 16.88 -5.66
CA ILE A 63 13.96 17.11 -7.08
C ILE A 63 12.69 17.26 -7.93
N CYS A 64 11.52 16.98 -7.35
CA CYS A 64 10.24 17.13 -8.03
C CYS A 64 9.94 18.60 -8.30
N MET A 65 9.30 18.89 -9.43
CA MET A 65 8.85 20.24 -9.76
C MET A 65 7.78 20.73 -8.78
N GLU A 66 7.77 22.04 -8.50
CA GLU A 66 6.69 22.70 -7.75
C GLU A 66 5.30 22.34 -8.31
N GLN A 67 4.35 22.08 -7.40
CA GLN A 67 3.04 21.50 -7.74
C GLN A 67 2.27 22.36 -8.74
N GLU A 68 2.22 23.69 -8.55
CA GLU A 68 1.54 24.62 -9.45
C GLU A 68 2.12 24.61 -10.87
N LYS A 69 3.44 24.48 -10.99
CA LYS A 69 4.13 24.42 -12.28
C LYS A 69 3.92 23.06 -12.94
N ALA A 70 4.02 21.98 -12.16
CA ALA A 70 3.76 20.63 -12.62
C ALA A 70 2.31 20.46 -13.11
N GLU A 71 1.34 21.07 -12.42
CA GLU A 71 -0.07 21.03 -12.80
C GLU A 71 -0.31 21.67 -14.17
N LYS A 72 0.29 22.85 -14.43
CA LYS A 72 0.22 23.51 -15.74
C LYS A 72 0.81 22.64 -16.85
N ILE A 73 1.95 22.00 -16.61
CA ILE A 73 2.57 21.09 -17.57
C ILE A 73 1.68 19.87 -17.82
N ILE A 74 1.10 19.28 -16.79
CA ILE A 74 0.20 18.12 -16.90
C ILE A 74 -1.02 18.46 -17.75
N LYS A 75 -1.66 19.61 -17.49
CA LYS A 75 -2.80 20.11 -18.28
C LYS A 75 -2.44 20.40 -19.74
N ASN A 76 -1.20 20.79 -20.03
CA ASN A 76 -0.73 20.99 -21.40
C ASN A 76 -0.41 19.67 -22.13
N ILE A 77 0.08 18.64 -21.42
CA ILE A 77 0.44 17.35 -22.01
C ILE A 77 -0.80 16.50 -22.27
N ILE A 78 -1.73 16.46 -21.32
CA ILE A 78 -2.96 15.68 -21.43
C ILE A 78 -3.99 16.52 -22.18
N THR A 79 -4.51 16.00 -23.28
CA THR A 79 -5.49 16.69 -24.10
C THR A 79 -6.78 16.98 -23.31
N GLU A 80 -7.43 18.10 -23.60
CA GLU A 80 -8.72 18.46 -22.97
C GLU A 80 -9.79 17.37 -23.21
N GLU A 81 -9.71 16.66 -24.34
CA GLU A 81 -10.58 15.52 -24.67
C GLU A 81 -10.49 14.35 -23.68
N ALA A 82 -9.38 14.23 -22.94
CA ALA A 82 -9.24 13.22 -21.90
C ALA A 82 -10.16 13.51 -20.70
N GLY A 83 -10.60 14.77 -20.54
CA GLY A 83 -11.49 15.24 -19.49
C GLY A 83 -10.83 15.13 -18.10
N ILE A 84 -9.82 15.95 -17.82
CA ILE A 84 -9.19 16.00 -16.50
C ILE A 84 -10.17 16.62 -15.51
N GLU A 85 -10.45 15.91 -14.43
CA GLU A 85 -11.38 16.33 -13.38
C GLU A 85 -10.63 16.78 -12.13
N GLN A 86 -9.57 16.05 -11.77
CA GLN A 86 -8.79 16.34 -10.57
C GLN A 86 -7.31 15.96 -10.75
N ILE A 87 -6.42 16.79 -10.22
CA ILE A 87 -4.99 16.48 -10.08
C ILE A 87 -4.66 16.56 -8.59
N ILE A 88 -4.10 15.48 -8.04
CA ILE A 88 -3.82 15.34 -6.62
C ILE A 88 -2.34 14.98 -6.45
N PHE A 89 -1.60 15.81 -5.75
CA PHE A 89 -0.18 15.59 -5.47
C PHE A 89 0.01 14.90 -4.11
N ASP A 90 0.87 13.88 -4.08
CA ASP A 90 1.39 13.23 -2.88
C ASP A 90 2.89 13.51 -2.78
N PRO A 91 3.29 14.67 -2.23
CA PRO A 91 4.68 15.13 -2.24
C PRO A 91 5.62 14.20 -1.45
N GLN A 92 5.12 13.57 -0.39
CA GLN A 92 5.95 12.66 0.42
C GLN A 92 6.34 11.39 -0.33
N ARG A 93 5.60 11.05 -1.39
CA ARG A 93 5.80 9.84 -2.20
C ARG A 93 6.18 10.15 -3.65
N SER A 94 6.29 11.44 -4.01
CA SER A 94 6.60 11.92 -5.36
C SER A 94 5.61 11.42 -6.42
N ILE A 95 4.34 11.23 -6.04
CA ILE A 95 3.27 10.72 -6.92
C ILE A 95 2.31 11.86 -7.26
N VAL A 96 1.85 11.89 -8.51
CA VAL A 96 0.71 12.71 -8.93
C VAL A 96 -0.40 11.81 -9.44
N ILE A 97 -1.57 11.88 -8.82
CA ILE A 97 -2.78 11.16 -9.23
C ILE A 97 -3.58 12.10 -10.13
N ILE A 98 -3.90 11.64 -11.33
CA ILE A 98 -4.63 12.43 -12.33
C ILE A 98 -5.92 11.67 -12.64
N GLU A 99 -7.05 12.23 -12.21
CA GLU A 99 -8.38 11.68 -12.47
C GLU A 99 -8.91 12.24 -13.79
N VAL A 100 -9.22 11.33 -14.72
CA VAL A 100 -9.64 11.65 -16.08
C VAL A 100 -10.85 10.83 -16.50
N GLN A 101 -11.73 11.38 -17.32
CA GLN A 101 -12.88 10.65 -17.86
C GLN A 101 -12.45 9.52 -18.82
N LYS A 102 -11.41 9.77 -19.65
CA LYS A 102 -10.89 8.84 -20.66
C LYS A 102 -9.40 8.52 -20.42
N PRO A 103 -9.08 7.49 -19.60
CA PRO A 103 -7.69 7.13 -19.26
C PRO A 103 -6.78 6.82 -20.45
N GLY A 104 -7.31 6.22 -21.52
CA GLY A 104 -6.51 5.85 -22.70
C GLY A 104 -5.85 7.06 -23.38
N LEU A 105 -6.58 8.19 -23.46
CA LEU A 105 -6.05 9.43 -24.03
C LEU A 105 -5.01 10.07 -23.11
N ALA A 106 -5.25 10.04 -21.80
CA ALA A 106 -4.31 10.57 -20.80
C ALA A 106 -3.00 9.78 -20.73
N ILE A 107 -3.02 8.46 -20.92
CA ILE A 107 -1.83 7.60 -20.96
C ILE A 107 -1.05 7.81 -22.27
N GLY A 108 -1.77 8.00 -23.39
CA GLY A 108 -1.19 8.08 -24.73
C GLY A 108 -0.77 6.71 -25.28
N LYS A 109 -0.30 6.69 -26.54
CA LYS A 109 0.17 5.45 -27.17
C LYS A 109 1.40 4.94 -26.42
N GLN A 110 1.35 3.69 -25.95
CA GLN A 110 2.44 3.05 -25.19
C GLN A 110 2.93 3.85 -23.95
N GLY A 111 2.08 4.69 -23.36
CA GLY A 111 2.45 5.48 -22.18
C GLY A 111 3.29 6.72 -22.47
N GLU A 112 3.32 7.21 -23.71
CA GLU A 112 4.08 8.39 -24.12
C GLU A 112 3.82 9.62 -23.22
N ASN A 113 2.55 9.89 -22.87
CA ASN A 113 2.20 11.03 -22.04
C ASN A 113 2.70 10.86 -20.59
N LEU A 114 2.68 9.63 -20.07
CA LEU A 114 3.25 9.35 -18.75
C LEU A 114 4.75 9.62 -18.72
N GLN A 115 5.46 9.21 -19.78
CA GLN A 115 6.90 9.47 -19.89
C GLN A 115 7.20 10.96 -20.06
N LYS A 116 6.39 11.71 -20.83
CA LYS A 116 6.51 13.16 -20.97
C LYS A 116 6.32 13.87 -19.63
N ILE A 117 5.27 13.52 -18.87
CA ILE A 117 5.03 14.07 -17.54
C ILE A 117 6.22 13.75 -16.63
N LYS A 118 6.62 12.48 -16.55
CA LYS A 118 7.75 12.02 -15.74
C LYS A 118 9.04 12.78 -16.07
N LYS A 119 9.34 12.98 -17.37
CA LYS A 119 10.54 13.69 -17.85
C LYS A 119 10.53 15.18 -17.53
N GLN A 120 9.38 15.84 -17.67
CA GLN A 120 9.29 17.29 -17.49
C GLN A 120 9.11 17.70 -16.03
N THR A 121 8.32 16.95 -15.26
CA THR A 121 7.93 17.34 -13.90
C THR A 121 8.68 16.58 -12.82
N LEU A 122 9.28 15.43 -13.16
CA LEU A 122 9.87 14.47 -12.22
C LEU A 122 8.86 13.98 -11.17
N TRP A 123 7.56 14.01 -11.46
CA TRP A 123 6.55 13.31 -10.68
C TRP A 123 6.27 11.95 -11.30
N VAL A 124 5.86 10.98 -10.48
CA VAL A 124 5.36 9.67 -10.96
C VAL A 124 3.87 9.78 -11.23
N PRO A 125 3.41 9.83 -12.50
CA PRO A 125 2.00 9.97 -12.81
C PRO A 125 1.23 8.66 -12.62
N GLN A 126 0.09 8.75 -11.95
CA GLN A 126 -0.88 7.68 -11.82
C GLN A 126 -2.22 8.14 -12.40
N ILE A 127 -2.58 7.59 -13.55
CA ILE A 127 -3.86 7.90 -14.19
C ILE A 127 -4.97 7.06 -13.53
N ARG A 128 -6.05 7.72 -13.14
CA ARG A 128 -7.27 7.08 -12.63
C ARG A 128 -8.45 7.52 -13.46
N ARG A 129 -9.42 6.62 -13.63
CA ARG A 129 -10.69 6.97 -14.27
C ARG A 129 -11.56 7.72 -13.27
N THR A 130 -12.12 8.84 -13.68
CA THR A 130 -13.17 9.52 -12.92
C THR A 130 -14.39 8.62 -12.84
N PRO A 131 -14.95 8.37 -11.64
CA PRO A 131 -16.17 7.60 -11.51
C PRO A 131 -17.34 8.35 -12.14
N ALA A 132 -18.26 7.63 -12.80
CA ALA A 132 -19.44 8.23 -13.41
C ALA A 132 -20.40 8.83 -12.36
N ILE A 133 -20.41 8.24 -11.16
CA ILE A 133 -21.20 8.70 -10.02
C ILE A 133 -20.22 9.02 -8.90
N ARG A 134 -20.29 10.25 -8.38
CA ARG A 134 -19.50 10.66 -7.23
C ARG A 134 -20.10 10.07 -5.96
N SER A 135 -19.23 9.57 -5.09
CA SER A 135 -19.61 9.01 -3.80
C SER A 135 -18.98 9.84 -2.71
N GLN A 136 -19.82 10.48 -1.89
CA GLN A 136 -19.36 11.25 -0.74
C GLN A 136 -18.48 10.42 0.19
N LEU A 137 -18.77 9.12 0.34
CA LEU A 137 -17.99 8.20 1.15
C LEU A 137 -16.56 8.05 0.61
N ILE A 138 -16.41 7.84 -0.70
CA ILE A 138 -15.09 7.71 -1.34
C ILE A 138 -14.30 9.02 -1.21
N GLU A 139 -14.95 10.16 -1.41
CA GLU A 139 -14.34 11.48 -1.27
C GLU A 139 -13.85 11.74 0.15
N ASN A 140 -14.67 11.40 1.15
CA ASN A 140 -14.31 11.51 2.57
C ASN A 140 -13.12 10.60 2.92
N ILE A 141 -13.12 9.34 2.46
CA ILE A 141 -11.99 8.42 2.68
C ILE A 141 -10.71 9.00 2.05
N ARG A 142 -10.78 9.50 0.82
CA ARG A 142 -9.64 10.13 0.14
C ARG A 142 -9.13 11.35 0.90
N ALA A 143 -10.03 12.22 1.35
CA ALA A 143 -9.68 13.39 2.14
C ALA A 143 -8.91 13.01 3.42
N VAL A 144 -9.39 12.01 4.16
CA VAL A 144 -8.69 11.49 5.35
C VAL A 144 -7.31 10.95 4.99
N LEU A 145 -7.19 10.19 3.89
CA LEU A 145 -5.89 9.66 3.45
C LEU A 145 -4.90 10.78 3.12
N TYR A 146 -5.33 11.83 2.43
CA TYR A 146 -4.46 12.95 2.04
C TYR A 146 -4.08 13.84 3.22
N GLN A 147 -5.03 14.15 4.11
CA GLN A 147 -4.76 14.92 5.32
C GLN A 147 -3.76 14.22 6.25
N ASN A 148 -3.75 12.88 6.26
CA ASN A 148 -2.90 12.07 7.12
C ASN A 148 -1.72 11.41 6.40
N ASN A 149 -1.23 12.01 5.30
CA ASN A 149 -0.15 11.44 4.47
C ASN A 149 1.13 11.12 5.27
N ASP A 150 1.52 11.98 6.21
CA ASP A 150 2.72 11.75 7.04
C ASP A 150 2.56 10.58 8.00
N TYR A 151 1.39 10.47 8.65
CA TYR A 151 1.07 9.33 9.49
C TYR A 151 1.06 8.04 8.66
N ARG A 152 0.40 8.05 7.50
CA ARG A 152 0.31 6.92 6.59
C ARG A 152 1.68 6.45 6.12
N ARG A 153 2.58 7.36 5.74
CA ARG A 153 3.95 7.04 5.34
C ARG A 153 4.69 6.30 6.47
N LYS A 154 4.66 6.84 7.69
CA LYS A 154 5.30 6.23 8.86
C LYS A 154 4.70 4.86 9.18
N PHE A 155 3.37 4.74 9.08
CA PHE A 155 2.65 3.48 9.27
C PHE A 155 3.09 2.42 8.25
N LEU A 156 3.05 2.74 6.95
CA LEU A 156 3.45 1.81 5.89
C LEU A 156 4.92 1.39 5.99
N HIS A 157 5.79 2.31 6.41
CA HIS A 157 7.20 1.99 6.65
C HIS A 157 7.36 0.98 7.79
N LYS A 158 6.70 1.20 8.94
CA LYS A 158 6.70 0.26 10.06
C LYS A 158 6.11 -1.10 9.69
N THR A 159 5.01 -1.11 8.93
CA THR A 159 4.40 -2.35 8.42
C THR A 159 5.38 -3.14 7.56
N GLY A 160 6.09 -2.48 6.64
CA GLY A 160 7.10 -3.17 5.83
C GLY A 160 8.31 -3.64 6.62
N GLN A 161 8.77 -2.87 7.61
CA GLN A 161 9.81 -3.33 8.54
C GLN A 161 9.39 -4.63 9.24
N ARG A 162 8.13 -4.75 9.65
CA ARG A 162 7.58 -5.97 10.26
C ARG A 162 7.51 -7.13 9.27
N ILE A 163 7.00 -6.90 8.06
CA ILE A 163 6.89 -7.91 6.99
C ILE A 163 8.26 -8.51 6.63
N TYR A 164 9.27 -7.65 6.52
CA TYR A 164 10.61 -8.05 6.10
C TYR A 164 11.57 -8.32 7.28
N ASN A 165 11.07 -8.33 8.51
CA ASN A 165 11.87 -8.64 9.68
C ASN A 165 12.28 -10.12 9.65
N GLY A 166 13.58 -10.39 9.66
CA GLY A 166 14.10 -11.75 9.59
C GLY A 166 14.07 -12.37 8.19
N TRP A 167 14.11 -11.56 7.13
CA TRP A 167 14.15 -12.04 5.75
C TRP A 167 15.33 -12.99 5.45
N LEU A 168 16.49 -12.82 6.11
CA LEU A 168 17.62 -13.74 5.98
C LEU A 168 17.64 -14.88 7.00
N ARG A 169 16.51 -15.21 7.68
CA ARG A 169 16.50 -16.32 8.65
C ARG A 169 16.85 -17.64 7.95
N ARG A 170 18.10 -18.06 8.15
CA ARG A 170 18.72 -19.28 7.61
C ARG A 170 18.56 -20.51 8.50
N GLU A 171 17.95 -20.35 9.68
CA GLU A 171 17.77 -21.45 10.62
C GLU A 171 16.47 -22.19 10.33
N LYS A 172 16.57 -23.53 10.23
CA LYS A 172 15.39 -24.42 10.22
C LYS A 172 14.65 -24.24 11.54
N LYS A 173 13.47 -23.61 11.49
CA LYS A 173 12.54 -23.58 12.62
C LYS A 173 11.57 -24.74 12.51
N GLU A 174 10.92 -25.07 13.62
CA GLU A 174 9.72 -25.91 13.58
C GLU A 174 8.68 -25.26 12.65
N GLU A 175 8.11 -26.03 11.74
CA GLU A 175 7.12 -25.57 10.78
C GLU A 175 5.77 -26.17 11.13
N TRP A 176 4.84 -25.33 11.57
CA TRP A 176 3.45 -25.72 11.75
C TRP A 176 2.52 -24.58 11.32
N ILE A 177 1.31 -24.97 10.97
CA ILE A 177 0.22 -24.06 10.66
C ILE A 177 -0.99 -24.52 11.46
N ARG A 178 -1.63 -23.59 12.16
CA ARG A 178 -2.87 -23.83 12.90
C ARG A 178 -3.91 -22.78 12.52
N LEU A 179 -5.16 -23.21 12.45
CA LEU A 179 -6.31 -22.34 12.25
C LEU A 179 -7.27 -22.54 13.42
N SER A 180 -7.59 -21.46 14.12
CA SER A 180 -8.56 -21.46 15.23
C SER A 180 -9.82 -20.72 14.78
N PHE A 181 -10.99 -21.32 15.02
CA PHE A 181 -12.28 -20.76 14.62
C PHE A 181 -12.86 -19.97 15.79
N LEU A 182 -12.79 -18.64 15.72
CA LEU A 182 -13.29 -17.75 16.78
C LEU A 182 -14.75 -17.32 16.54
N GLY A 183 -15.28 -17.56 15.35
CA GLY A 183 -16.68 -17.34 14.97
C GLY A 183 -16.95 -17.79 13.54
N GLY A 184 -18.23 -17.91 13.16
CA GLY A 184 -18.64 -18.36 11.81
C GLY A 184 -18.52 -19.88 11.55
N ALA A 185 -18.16 -20.69 12.54
CA ALA A 185 -18.12 -22.15 12.42
C ALA A 185 -19.44 -22.77 12.91
N ARG A 186 -20.12 -23.53 12.04
CA ARG A 186 -21.47 -24.11 12.28
C ARG A 186 -22.57 -23.07 12.54
N GLN A 187 -22.36 -21.84 12.07
CA GLN A 187 -23.34 -20.76 12.09
C GLN A 187 -23.10 -19.78 10.95
N VAL A 188 -24.07 -18.90 10.71
CA VAL A 188 -23.88 -17.68 9.91
C VAL A 188 -23.73 -16.51 10.90
N GLY A 189 -22.93 -15.51 10.56
CA GLY A 189 -22.64 -14.39 11.46
C GLY A 189 -21.27 -14.50 12.14
N ARG A 190 -20.75 -13.35 12.58
CA ARG A 190 -19.49 -13.20 13.35
C ARG A 190 -18.29 -13.98 12.79
N SER A 191 -18.12 -14.02 11.46
CA SER A 191 -16.99 -14.72 10.83
C SER A 191 -15.66 -14.19 11.37
N CYS A 192 -14.84 -15.10 11.91
CA CYS A 192 -13.53 -14.75 12.48
C CYS A 192 -12.64 -16.00 12.63
N TYR A 193 -11.54 -16.04 11.87
CA TYR A 193 -10.64 -17.19 11.84
C TYR A 193 -9.21 -16.74 12.12
N PHE A 194 -8.56 -17.39 13.07
CA PHE A 194 -7.22 -17.01 13.53
C PHE A 194 -6.17 -17.98 13.00
N LEU A 195 -5.44 -17.55 11.98
CA LEU A 195 -4.35 -18.29 11.34
C LEU A 195 -3.03 -18.00 12.07
N GLN A 196 -2.34 -19.07 12.46
CA GLN A 196 -1.16 -19.01 13.29
C GLN A 196 -0.04 -19.87 12.69
N THR A 197 1.17 -19.34 12.77
CA THR A 197 2.43 -20.06 12.52
C THR A 197 3.38 -19.73 13.69
N PRO A 198 4.55 -20.38 13.79
CA PRO A 198 5.56 -19.99 14.77
C PRO A 198 5.96 -18.51 14.70
N GLU A 199 5.85 -17.89 13.51
CA GLU A 199 6.33 -16.53 13.26
C GLU A 199 5.20 -15.50 13.15
N SER A 200 4.01 -15.91 12.73
CA SER A 200 2.97 -14.99 12.30
C SER A 200 1.59 -15.35 12.85
N ARG A 201 0.79 -14.31 13.06
CA ARG A 201 -0.58 -14.35 13.59
C ARG A 201 -1.43 -13.45 12.71
N VAL A 202 -2.37 -14.03 11.97
CA VAL A 202 -3.24 -13.31 11.02
C VAL A 202 -4.70 -13.62 11.32
N LEU A 203 -5.53 -12.59 11.36
CA LEU A 203 -6.97 -12.72 11.57
C LEU A 203 -7.66 -12.62 10.21
N LEU A 204 -8.43 -13.63 9.83
CA LEU A 204 -9.25 -13.65 8.64
C LEU A 204 -10.69 -13.33 9.07
N ASP A 205 -11.18 -12.18 8.64
CA ASP A 205 -12.43 -11.55 9.05
C ASP A 205 -12.54 -11.27 10.55
N CYS A 206 -13.39 -10.31 10.88
CA CYS A 206 -13.78 -9.99 12.25
C CYS A 206 -15.16 -9.33 12.19
N GLY A 207 -16.18 -10.18 12.04
CA GLY A 207 -17.56 -9.76 11.84
C GLY A 207 -18.39 -9.66 13.12
N ILE A 208 -19.66 -9.32 12.93
CA ILE A 208 -20.72 -9.37 13.94
C ILE A 208 -21.87 -10.26 13.46
N ASP A 209 -22.52 -10.99 14.34
CA ASP A 209 -23.81 -11.58 14.06
C ASP A 209 -24.89 -10.51 14.30
N VAL A 210 -25.60 -10.14 13.22
CA VAL A 210 -26.64 -9.11 13.25
C VAL A 210 -28.01 -9.68 13.64
N ALA A 211 -28.17 -11.00 13.65
CA ALA A 211 -29.42 -11.67 13.93
C ALA A 211 -29.52 -12.17 15.39
N ASN A 212 -28.38 -12.41 16.04
CA ASN A 212 -28.32 -12.89 17.41
C ASN A 212 -27.55 -11.92 18.32
N GLU A 213 -28.26 -11.23 19.22
CA GLU A 213 -27.66 -10.25 20.13
C GLU A 213 -26.87 -10.89 21.29
N GLU A 214 -27.26 -12.09 21.74
CA GLU A 214 -26.62 -12.76 22.88
C GLU A 214 -25.24 -13.31 22.53
N GLU A 215 -25.08 -13.79 21.29
CA GLU A 215 -23.83 -14.33 20.75
C GLU A 215 -23.31 -13.54 19.54
N ALA A 216 -23.47 -12.21 19.59
CA ALA A 216 -23.19 -11.32 18.47
C ALA A 216 -21.73 -11.27 18.01
N TYR A 217 -20.78 -11.67 18.87
CA TYR A 217 -19.35 -11.38 18.68
C TYR A 217 -18.49 -12.66 18.62
N PRO A 218 -17.35 -12.61 17.92
CA PRO A 218 -16.33 -13.66 17.99
C PRO A 218 -15.71 -13.78 19.38
N TYR A 219 -15.22 -14.98 19.71
CA TYR A 219 -14.55 -15.30 20.97
C TYR A 219 -13.11 -14.75 21.01
N LEU A 220 -12.97 -13.43 21.13
CA LEU A 220 -11.67 -12.74 21.20
C LEU A 220 -10.97 -12.88 22.57
N GLU A 221 -11.63 -13.50 23.54
CA GLU A 221 -11.10 -13.88 24.84
C GLU A 221 -10.35 -15.22 24.83
N ALA A 222 -10.33 -15.93 23.68
CA ALA A 222 -9.61 -17.18 23.52
C ALA A 222 -8.13 -17.02 23.98
N PRO A 223 -7.58 -17.93 24.81
CA PRO A 223 -6.25 -17.78 25.42
C PRO A 223 -5.12 -17.56 24.42
N GLU A 224 -5.23 -18.13 23.22
CA GLU A 224 -4.26 -18.01 22.14
C GLU A 224 -4.34 -16.66 21.41
N PHE A 225 -5.45 -15.92 21.51
CA PHE A 225 -5.65 -14.68 20.79
C PHE A 225 -5.19 -13.47 21.60
N LYS A 226 -4.27 -12.71 21.03
CA LYS A 226 -3.77 -11.47 21.61
C LYS A 226 -3.70 -10.38 20.55
N ILE A 227 -4.53 -9.36 20.70
CA ILE A 227 -4.66 -8.24 19.75
C ILE A 227 -3.31 -7.58 19.43
N LYS A 228 -2.44 -7.41 20.44
CA LYS A 228 -1.12 -6.78 20.28
C LYS A 228 -0.12 -7.63 19.51
N GLU A 229 -0.29 -8.95 19.46
CA GLU A 229 0.59 -9.86 18.73
C GLU A 229 0.17 -10.01 17.26
N LEU A 230 -1.01 -9.51 16.88
CA LEU A 230 -1.54 -9.67 15.53
C LEU A 230 -0.68 -8.95 14.48
N ASP A 231 -0.32 -9.66 13.40
CA ASP A 231 0.47 -9.14 12.29
C ASP A 231 -0.39 -8.45 11.22
N ALA A 232 -1.55 -9.02 10.93
CA ALA A 232 -2.49 -8.50 9.95
C ALA A 232 -3.93 -8.94 10.27
N VAL A 233 -4.89 -8.15 9.82
CA VAL A 233 -6.27 -8.56 9.62
C VAL A 233 -6.49 -8.64 8.12
N ILE A 234 -7.26 -9.60 7.63
CA ILE A 234 -7.66 -9.69 6.23
C ILE A 234 -9.19 -9.72 6.23
N VAL A 235 -9.81 -8.76 5.55
CA VAL A 235 -11.26 -8.74 5.36
C VAL A 235 -11.59 -9.27 3.97
N SER A 236 -12.40 -10.32 3.92
CA SER A 236 -12.79 -10.98 2.68
C SER A 236 -13.70 -10.10 1.81
N HIS A 237 -14.70 -9.48 2.43
CA HIS A 237 -15.64 -8.55 1.77
C HIS A 237 -16.34 -7.65 2.79
N ALA A 238 -17.11 -6.67 2.30
CA ALA A 238 -17.62 -5.55 3.09
C ALA A 238 -18.88 -5.84 3.92
N HIS A 239 -19.40 -7.06 3.96
CA HIS A 239 -20.56 -7.35 4.80
C HIS A 239 -20.21 -7.28 6.30
N LEU A 240 -21.20 -6.95 7.13
CA LEU A 240 -21.00 -6.70 8.56
C LEU A 240 -20.63 -7.98 9.32
N ASP A 241 -21.12 -9.13 8.88
CA ASP A 241 -20.77 -10.45 9.42
C ASP A 241 -19.35 -10.90 9.10
N HIS A 242 -18.59 -10.11 8.34
CA HIS A 242 -17.15 -10.29 8.08
C HIS A 242 -16.28 -9.11 8.53
N SER A 243 -16.82 -7.89 8.55
CA SER A 243 -16.04 -6.67 8.76
C SER A 243 -16.48 -5.81 9.96
N GLY A 244 -17.67 -6.07 10.51
CA GLY A 244 -18.36 -5.18 11.44
C GLY A 244 -17.62 -4.96 12.77
N LEU A 245 -16.78 -5.90 13.20
CA LEU A 245 -16.04 -5.83 14.46
C LEU A 245 -14.57 -5.42 14.29
N VAL A 246 -14.07 -5.24 13.06
CA VAL A 246 -12.70 -4.75 12.80
C VAL A 246 -12.38 -3.44 13.56
N PRO A 247 -13.27 -2.42 13.62
CA PRO A 247 -13.01 -1.21 14.40
C PRO A 247 -12.79 -1.47 15.91
N TYR A 248 -13.40 -2.52 16.47
CA TYR A 248 -13.20 -2.93 17.86
C TYR A 248 -11.74 -3.30 18.12
N LEU A 249 -11.09 -4.01 17.19
CA LEU A 249 -9.67 -4.35 17.31
C LEU A 249 -8.81 -3.09 17.50
N PHE A 250 -9.07 -2.03 16.73
CA PHE A 250 -8.39 -0.75 16.87
C PHE A 250 -8.69 -0.06 18.20
N LYS A 251 -9.96 -0.09 18.65
CA LYS A 251 -10.34 0.43 19.97
C LYS A 251 -9.55 -0.24 21.10
N PHE A 252 -9.28 -1.54 20.99
CA PHE A 252 -8.54 -2.34 21.98
C PHE A 252 -7.03 -2.45 21.72
N GLY A 253 -6.48 -1.60 20.84
CA GLY A 253 -5.04 -1.40 20.72
C GLY A 253 -4.37 -2.09 19.53
N TYR A 254 -5.12 -2.68 18.61
CA TYR A 254 -4.56 -3.09 17.32
C TYR A 254 -4.07 -1.87 16.54
N ARG A 255 -2.86 -1.95 15.99
CA ARG A 255 -2.24 -0.88 15.20
C ARG A 255 -1.57 -1.41 13.93
N GLY A 256 -1.95 -2.61 13.49
CA GLY A 256 -1.43 -3.25 12.28
C GLY A 256 -2.30 -2.96 11.04
N PRO A 257 -1.93 -3.54 9.89
CA PRO A 257 -2.68 -3.42 8.63
C PRO A 257 -3.99 -4.23 8.64
N VAL A 258 -4.94 -3.76 7.83
CA VAL A 258 -6.16 -4.47 7.42
C VAL A 258 -6.14 -4.56 5.90
#